data_AF-A0A9E5M9W2-F1
#
_entry.id   AF-A0A9E5M9W2-F1
#
_cell.length_a   1.000
_cell.length_b   1.000
_cell.length_c   1.000
_cell.angle_alpha   90.00
_cell.angle_beta   90.00
_cell.angle_gamma   90.00
#
_symmetry.space_group_name_H-M   'P 1'
#
loop_
_entity.id
_entity.type
_entity.pdbx_description
1 polymer ?
#
loop_
_entity_poly.entity_id
_entity_poly.type
_entity_poly.pdbx_seq_one_letter_code
_entity_poly.pdbx_strand_id
1 'polypeptide(L)' 'DDAFFAANGLLLRNTSVVNMFDGCALSLPMHHAGELPTSLMVWQGPMKDDDVLNISLAIEKALRTA' A
#
# COMPACT_ATOMS: atom_id res chain seq x y z
N ASP A 1 21.03 -10.48 -13.48
CA ASP A 1 20.50 -10.72 -12.12
C ASP A 1 20.55 -9.50 -11.23
N ASP A 2 21.70 -8.83 -11.08
CA ASP A 2 21.85 -7.67 -10.18
C ASP A 2 20.83 -6.54 -10.41
N ALA A 3 20.61 -6.14 -11.67
CA ALA A 3 19.64 -5.10 -12.01
C ALA A 3 18.20 -5.48 -11.62
N PHE A 4 17.85 -6.77 -11.74
CA PHE A 4 16.55 -7.29 -11.32
C PHE A 4 16.41 -7.23 -9.80
N PHE A 5 17.40 -7.70 -9.05
CA PHE A 5 17.35 -7.69 -7.58
C PHE A 5 17.29 -6.26 -7.02
N ALA A 6 18.01 -5.32 -7.63
CA ALA A 6 17.94 -3.92 -7.27
C ALA A 6 16.52 -3.34 -7.52
N ALA A 7 15.97 -3.53 -8.71
CA ALA A 7 14.63 -3.02 -9.05
C ALA A 7 13.52 -3.68 -8.21
N ASN A 8 13.56 -5.00 -8.05
CA ASN A 8 12.60 -5.76 -7.27
C ASN A 8 12.65 -5.37 -5.78
N GLY A 9 13.85 -5.15 -5.24
CA GLY A 9 14.03 -4.67 -3.87
C GLY A 9 13.39 -3.30 -3.63
N LEU A 10 13.49 -2.39 -4.61
CA LEU A 10 12.81 -1.08 -4.52
C LEU A 10 11.29 -1.21 -4.62
N LEU A 11 10.78 -2.03 -5.54
CA LEU A 11 9.34 -2.24 -5.73
C LEU A 11 8.67 -2.91 -4.52
N LEU A 12 9.36 -3.87 -3.89
CA LEU A 12 8.80 -4.65 -2.79
C LEU A 12 9.27 -4.18 -1.40
N ARG A 13 10.03 -3.07 -1.33
CA ARG A 13 10.60 -2.55 -0.08
C ARG A 13 9.59 -2.51 1.07
N ASN A 14 8.35 -2.13 0.79
CA ASN A 14 7.29 -2.03 1.78
C ASN A 14 6.49 -3.35 1.89
N THR A 15 6.08 -3.94 0.77
CA THR A 15 5.17 -5.10 0.75
C THR A 15 5.83 -6.39 1.25
N SER A 16 7.12 -6.59 0.98
CA SER A 16 7.87 -7.74 1.51
C SER A 16 7.91 -7.76 3.04
N VAL A 17 8.04 -6.59 3.68
CA VAL A 17 8.07 -6.49 5.14
C VAL A 17 6.72 -6.88 5.73
N VAL A 18 5.63 -6.43 5.13
CA VAL A 18 4.27 -6.75 5.60
C VAL A 18 3.94 -8.24 5.43
N ASN A 19 4.31 -8.84 4.30
CA ASN A 19 4.16 -10.28 4.09
C ASN A 19 4.98 -11.10 5.09
N MET A 20 6.20 -10.66 5.41
CA MET A 20 7.05 -11.33 6.39
C MET A 20 6.43 -11.34 7.80
N PHE A 21 5.68 -10.28 8.15
CA PHE A 21 4.98 -10.18 9.43
C PHE A 21 3.56 -10.79 9.41
N ASP A 22 3.17 -11.44 8.31
CA ASP A 22 1.82 -12.01 8.14
C ASP A 22 0.71 -10.95 8.33
N GLY A 23 1.00 -9.71 7.94
CA GLY A 23 0.10 -8.58 8.10
C GLY A 23 -0.97 -8.49 7.00
N CYS A 24 -2.09 -7.84 7.32
CA CYS A 24 -3.10 -7.44 6.35
C CYS A 24 -2.83 -6.02 5.84
N ALA A 25 -3.10 -5.75 4.56
CA ALA A 25 -2.85 -4.44 3.95
C ALA A 25 -3.79 -4.12 2.79
N LEU A 26 -4.02 -2.82 2.57
CA LEU A 26 -4.76 -2.26 1.44
C LEU A 26 -3.96 -1.15 0.76
N SER A 27 -4.03 -1.08 -0.57
CA SER A 27 -3.46 0.02 -1.36
C SER A 27 -4.56 0.90 -1.94
N LEU A 28 -4.55 2.19 -1.60
CA LEU A 28 -5.48 3.20 -2.11
C LEU A 28 -4.79 3.99 -3.24
N PRO A 29 -5.46 4.27 -4.37
CA PRO A 29 -4.94 5.20 -5.37
C PRO A 29 -4.76 6.60 -4.76
N MET A 30 -3.61 7.25 -5.01
CA MET A 30 -3.31 8.60 -4.51
C MET A 30 -2.80 9.58 -5.59
N HIS A 31 -2.81 9.17 -6.86
CA HIS A 31 -2.38 10.00 -7.99
C HIS A 31 -3.55 10.78 -8.58
N HIS A 32 -3.26 11.92 -9.21
CA HIS A 32 -4.27 12.66 -9.98
C HIS A 32 -4.47 12.05 -11.38
N ALA A 33 -5.60 12.37 -12.00
CA ALA A 33 -5.90 11.90 -13.35
C ALA A 33 -4.85 12.39 -14.37
N GLY A 34 -4.27 11.45 -15.12
CA GLY A 34 -3.21 11.74 -16.10
C GLY A 34 -1.79 11.65 -15.54
N GLU A 35 -1.62 11.47 -14.23
CA GLU A 35 -0.31 11.19 -13.62
C GLU A 35 0.01 9.70 -13.64
N LEU A 36 1.29 9.38 -13.39
CA LEU A 36 1.71 8.00 -13.18
C LEU A 36 1.00 7.41 -11.95
N PRO A 37 0.52 6.15 -12.02
CA PRO A 37 -0.17 5.53 -10.89
C PRO A 37 0.71 5.43 -9.65
N THR A 38 0.28 6.06 -8.57
CA THR A 38 0.86 5.90 -7.22
C THR A 38 -0.23 5.49 -6.23
N SER A 39 0.19 4.82 -5.16
CA SER A 39 -0.70 4.34 -4.11
C SER A 39 -0.19 4.65 -2.71
N LEU A 40 -1.14 4.80 -1.78
CA LEU A 40 -0.92 4.84 -0.35
C LEU A 40 -1.27 3.48 0.25
N MET A 41 -0.31 2.85 0.94
CA MET A 41 -0.50 1.56 1.61
C MET A 41 -0.89 1.76 3.07
N VAL A 42 -1.98 1.13 3.50
CA VAL A 42 -2.40 1.00 4.90
C VAL A 42 -2.21 -0.46 5.29
N TRP A 43 -1.59 -0.74 6.44
CA TRP A 43 -1.37 -2.12 6.90
C TRP A 43 -1.44 -2.26 8.41
N GLN A 44 -1.72 -3.47 8.87
CA GLN A 44 -1.69 -3.89 10.27
C GLN A 44 -1.19 -5.34 10.39
N GLY A 45 -0.98 -5.81 11.63
CA GLY A 45 -0.68 -7.21 11.91
C GLY A 45 -1.80 -8.18 11.49
N PRO A 46 -1.61 -9.48 11.72
CA PRO A 46 -2.52 -10.53 11.25
C PRO A 46 -3.96 -10.34 11.76
N MET A 47 -4.95 -10.68 10.92
CA MET A 47 -6.38 -10.72 11.26
C MET A 47 -6.96 -9.37 11.75
N LYS A 48 -6.48 -8.26 11.19
CA LYS A 48 -6.91 -6.88 11.48
C LYS A 48 -7.56 -6.19 10.28
N ASP A 49 -8.13 -6.98 9.38
CA ASP A 49 -8.70 -6.54 8.10
C ASP A 49 -9.78 -5.47 8.30
N ASP A 50 -10.66 -5.64 9.29
CA ASP A 50 -11.71 -4.66 9.61
C ASP A 50 -11.12 -3.29 9.98
N ASP A 51 -10.04 -3.25 10.77
CA ASP A 51 -9.36 -2.00 11.14
C ASP A 51 -8.73 -1.36 9.91
N VAL A 52 -8.03 -2.14 9.08
CA VAL A 52 -7.40 -1.67 7.83
C VAL A 52 -8.44 -1.12 6.87
N LEU A 53 -9.57 -1.81 6.69
CA LEU A 53 -10.65 -1.39 5.79
C LEU A 53 -11.33 -0.11 6.31
N ASN A 54 -11.64 -0.04 7.61
CA ASN A 54 -12.28 1.14 8.20
C ASN A 54 -11.39 2.39 8.10
N ILE A 55 -10.10 2.26 8.40
CA ILE A 55 -9.12 3.35 8.26
C ILE A 55 -8.99 3.75 6.79
N SER A 56 -8.89 2.76 5.89
CA SER A 56 -8.74 3.03 4.47
C SER A 56 -9.94 3.75 3.87
N LEU A 57 -11.16 3.41 4.30
CA LEU A 57 -12.37 4.11 3.87
C LEU A 57 -12.38 5.58 4.30
N ALA A 58 -11.87 5.90 5.50
CA ALA A 58 -11.74 7.28 5.96
C ALA A 58 -10.69 8.04 5.13
N ILE A 59 -9.56 7.41 4.83
CA ILE A 59 -8.49 7.98 4.00
C ILE A 59 -8.97 8.20 2.57
N GLU A 60 -9.66 7.23 1.97
CA GLU A 60 -10.18 7.33 0.60
C GLU A 60 -11.08 8.58 0.44
N LYS A 61 -11.93 8.87 1.42
CA LYS A 61 -12.78 10.06 1.42
C LYS A 61 -11.95 11.35 1.41
N ALA A 62 -10.85 11.39 2.15
CA ALA A 62 -9.95 12.56 2.18
C ALA A 62 -9.14 12.70 0.88
N LEU A 63 -8.74 11.59 0.26
CA LEU A 63 -8.01 11.61 -1.02
C LEU A 63 -8.90 12.04 -2.19
N ARG A 64 -10.18 11.69 -2.19
CA ARG A 64 -11.14 12.09 -3.24
C ARG A 64 -11.44 13.59 -3.26
N THR A 65 -11.13 14.31 -2.18
CA THR A 65 -11.34 15.76 -2.08
C THR A 65 -10.15 16.60 -2.53
N ALA A 66 -9.02 15.97 -2.88
CA ALA A 66 -7.81 16.59 -3.42
C ALA A 66 -7.74 16.44 -4.95
#